data_AF-A0AA40SDE0-F1
#
_entry.id   AF-A0AA40SDE0-F1
#
_cell.length_a   1.000
_cell.length_b   1.000
_cell.length_c   1.000
_cell.angle_alpha   90.00
_cell.angle_beta   90.00
_cell.angle_gamma   90.00
#
_symmetry.space_group_name_H-M   'P 1'
#
loop_
_entity.id
_entity.type
_entity.pdbx_description
1 polymer ?
#
loop_
_entity_poly.entity_id
_entity_poly.type
_entity_poly.pdbx_seq_one_letter_code
_entity_poly.pdbx_strand_id
1 'polypeptide(L)'
;MSSTSEPSRSDDPFTPPSSDEARARRVHASLFRIAERHAATDAQRRRQTHPGVISPHEAVRLVSFLLSGAALLDDGEPEVDRADITAALSLVPRARAEMDEVELGLLQMARGRGMTWPEIAFGLGLRSPQAARQRYERLVGRTDTDTDTDTDTDTDTDTDTDTGVDTGVGTDVESVGTDADTGGDTGGDGDGYQVRQADQW
;
A
#
# COMPACT_ATOMS: atom_id res chain seq x y z
N MET A 1 -7.50 -42.43 -30.81
CA MET A 1 -8.65 -41.73 -30.20
C MET A 1 -8.12 -40.98 -28.98
N SER A 2 -7.77 -39.70 -29.14
CA SER A 2 -7.27 -38.88 -28.05
C SER A 2 -8.34 -37.84 -27.73
N SER A 3 -8.96 -37.98 -26.57
CA SER A 3 -9.94 -37.05 -26.04
C SER A 3 -9.25 -35.75 -25.65
N THR A 4 -9.56 -34.67 -26.37
CA THR A 4 -9.26 -33.31 -25.93
C THR A 4 -10.29 -32.94 -24.87
N SER A 5 -9.87 -32.77 -23.62
CA SER A 5 -10.71 -32.16 -22.58
C SER A 5 -10.73 -30.65 -22.80
N GLU A 6 -11.85 -30.13 -23.30
CA GLU A 6 -12.13 -28.69 -23.28
C GLU A 6 -12.39 -28.23 -21.83
N PRO A 7 -11.95 -27.02 -21.43
CA PRO A 7 -12.29 -26.47 -20.12
C PRO A 7 -13.77 -26.07 -20.13
N SER A 8 -14.58 -26.73 -19.30
CA SER A 8 -16.01 -26.42 -19.12
C SER A 8 -16.18 -25.06 -18.43
N ARG A 9 -16.27 -23.99 -19.23
CA ARG A 9 -16.81 -22.70 -18.81
C ARG A 9 -18.32 -22.90 -18.61
N SER A 10 -18.75 -23.07 -17.37
CA SER A 10 -20.15 -23.33 -17.03
C SER A 10 -20.98 -22.06 -17.26
N ASP A 11 -21.69 -22.01 -18.40
CA ASP A 11 -22.75 -21.03 -18.73
C ASP A 11 -24.08 -21.43 -18.04
N ASP A 12 -24.07 -21.65 -16.72
CA ASP A 12 -25.33 -21.84 -15.99
C ASP A 12 -26.01 -20.47 -15.77
N PRO A 13 -27.19 -20.21 -16.37
CA PRO A 13 -27.89 -18.94 -16.24
C PRO A 13 -28.38 -18.65 -14.81
N PHE A 14 -28.35 -19.63 -13.90
CA PHE A 14 -28.78 -19.49 -12.51
C PHE A 14 -27.61 -19.40 -11.51
N THR A 15 -26.37 -19.54 -11.96
CA THR A 15 -25.19 -19.30 -11.12
C THR A 15 -24.85 -17.81 -11.17
N PRO A 16 -24.90 -17.07 -10.04
CA PRO A 16 -24.48 -15.68 -10.03
C PRO A 16 -23.00 -15.60 -10.44
N PRO A 17 -22.61 -14.61 -11.26
CA PRO A 17 -21.23 -14.46 -11.70
C PRO A 17 -20.30 -14.38 -10.48
N SER A 18 -19.11 -14.97 -10.61
CA SER A 18 -18.11 -14.94 -9.55
C SER A 18 -17.82 -13.49 -9.14
N SER A 19 -17.54 -13.26 -7.85
CA SER A 19 -17.23 -11.91 -7.34
C SER A 19 -16.07 -11.25 -8.09
N ASP A 20 -15.14 -12.08 -8.56
CA ASP A 20 -13.95 -11.66 -9.30
C ASP A 20 -14.28 -11.23 -10.73
N GLU A 21 -15.15 -11.95 -11.44
CA GLU A 21 -15.65 -11.51 -12.75
C GLU A 21 -16.45 -10.20 -12.65
N ALA A 22 -17.31 -10.10 -11.63
CA ALA A 22 -18.05 -8.87 -11.38
C ALA A 22 -17.09 -7.69 -11.11
N ARG A 23 -15.99 -7.93 -10.39
CA ARG A 23 -14.94 -6.93 -10.16
C ARG A 23 -14.21 -6.56 -11.44
N ALA A 24 -13.77 -7.53 -12.23
CA ALA A 24 -13.08 -7.29 -13.50
C ALA A 24 -13.95 -6.46 -14.48
N ARG A 25 -15.24 -6.80 -14.58
CA ARG A 25 -16.20 -6.04 -15.41
C ARG A 25 -16.36 -4.59 -14.95
N ARG A 26 -16.41 -4.34 -13.63
CA ARG A 26 -16.45 -2.97 -13.08
C ARG A 26 -15.19 -2.19 -13.38
N VAL A 27 -14.01 -2.80 -13.29
CA VAL A 27 -12.73 -2.15 -13.64
C VAL A 27 -12.77 -1.70 -15.11
N HIS A 28 -13.11 -2.59 -16.03
CA HIS A 28 -13.21 -2.26 -17.45
C HIS A 28 -14.23 -1.14 -17.71
N ALA A 29 -15.44 -1.24 -17.15
CA ALA A 29 -16.47 -0.22 -17.31
C ALA A 29 -16.04 1.15 -16.75
N SER A 30 -15.30 1.17 -15.64
CA SER A 30 -14.78 2.40 -15.03
C SER A 30 -13.70 3.04 -15.91
N LEU A 31 -12.77 2.24 -16.42
CA LEU A 31 -11.74 2.71 -17.36
C LEU A 31 -12.37 3.30 -18.61
N PHE A 32 -13.31 2.59 -19.24
CA PHE A 32 -14.00 3.04 -20.44
C PHE A 32 -14.75 4.35 -20.20
N ARG A 33 -15.52 4.44 -19.10
CA ARG A 33 -16.26 5.65 -18.74
C ARG A 33 -15.35 6.87 -18.55
N ILE A 34 -14.21 6.70 -17.88
CA ILE A 34 -13.26 7.80 -17.66
C ILE A 34 -12.58 8.16 -18.98
N ALA A 35 -12.15 7.17 -19.76
CA ALA A 35 -11.50 7.36 -21.04
C ALA A 35 -12.37 8.17 -22.01
N GLU A 36 -13.62 7.75 -22.22
CA GLU A 36 -14.54 8.45 -23.12
C GLU A 36 -14.84 9.89 -22.69
N ARG A 37 -14.98 10.14 -21.38
CA ARG A 37 -15.41 11.44 -20.89
C ARG A 37 -14.27 12.43 -20.67
N HIS A 38 -13.08 11.93 -20.33
CA HIS A 38 -12.01 12.76 -19.78
C HIS A 38 -10.64 12.50 -20.40
N ALA A 39 -10.49 11.51 -21.27
CA ALA A 39 -9.22 11.14 -21.91
C ALA A 39 -9.41 10.64 -23.35
N ALA A 40 -10.42 11.13 -24.07
CA ALA A 40 -10.71 10.71 -25.45
C ALA A 40 -9.68 11.25 -26.45
N THR A 41 -9.11 12.43 -26.17
CA THR A 41 -8.11 13.08 -27.01
C THR A 41 -6.74 13.14 -26.33
N ASP A 42 -5.67 13.29 -27.11
CA ASP A 42 -4.32 13.49 -26.56
C ASP A 42 -4.21 14.74 -25.69
N ALA A 43 -4.90 15.82 -26.08
CA ALA A 43 -4.93 17.04 -25.28
C ALA A 43 -5.59 16.80 -23.91
N GLN A 44 -6.68 16.02 -23.86
CA GLN A 44 -7.33 15.64 -22.61
C GLN A 44 -6.45 14.75 -21.74
N ARG A 45 -5.72 13.80 -22.34
CA ARG A 45 -4.76 12.90 -21.68
C ARG A 45 -3.55 13.66 -21.12
N ARG A 46 -3.05 14.66 -21.84
CA ARG A 46 -1.91 15.50 -21.39
C ARG A 46 -2.21 16.36 -20.17
N ARG A 47 -3.47 16.50 -19.73
CA ARG A 47 -3.80 17.26 -18.50
C ARG A 47 -3.25 16.65 -17.21
N GLN A 48 -2.97 15.35 -17.22
CA GLN A 48 -2.37 14.65 -16.07
C GLN A 48 -0.84 14.64 -16.10
N THR A 49 -0.20 15.16 -17.15
CA THR A 49 1.27 15.22 -17.26
C THR A 49 1.71 16.68 -17.21
N HIS A 50 2.78 16.97 -16.47
CA HIS A 50 3.31 18.32 -16.43
C HIS A 50 4.28 18.54 -17.61
N PRO A 51 4.08 19.57 -18.47
CA PRO A 51 4.87 19.69 -19.69
C PRO A 51 6.37 19.93 -19.51
N GLY A 52 6.81 20.39 -18.32
CA GLY A 52 8.19 20.79 -18.06
C GLY A 52 8.93 19.96 -17.02
N VAL A 53 8.24 19.12 -16.24
CA VAL A 53 8.86 18.30 -15.18
C VAL A 53 8.13 16.96 -15.11
N ILE A 54 8.89 15.87 -15.17
CA ILE A 54 8.36 14.51 -14.99
C ILE A 54 8.12 14.22 -13.51
N SER A 55 6.99 13.59 -13.16
CA SER A 55 6.75 13.17 -11.77
C SER A 55 7.44 11.84 -11.46
N PRO A 56 7.81 11.56 -10.19
CA PRO A 56 8.26 10.26 -9.71
C PRO A 56 7.46 9.06 -10.24
N HIS A 57 6.13 9.07 -10.17
CA HIS A 57 5.30 7.98 -10.73
C HIS A 57 5.44 7.86 -12.25
N GLU A 58 5.53 8.97 -12.98
CA GLU A 58 5.72 8.97 -14.43
C GLU A 58 7.08 8.38 -14.83
N ALA A 59 8.15 8.76 -14.14
CA ALA A 59 9.50 8.23 -14.38
C ALA A 59 9.58 6.72 -14.15
N VAL A 60 9.03 6.23 -13.01
CA VAL A 60 8.97 4.80 -12.70
C VAL A 60 8.21 4.03 -13.79
N ARG A 61 7.09 4.58 -14.26
CA ARG A 61 6.27 3.94 -15.29
C ARG A 61 6.97 3.93 -16.64
N LEU A 62 7.65 5.01 -17.02
CA LEU A 62 8.38 5.11 -18.28
C LEU A 62 9.48 4.05 -18.38
N VAL A 63 10.34 3.96 -17.35
CA VAL A 63 11.43 2.96 -17.30
C VAL A 63 10.87 1.54 -17.37
N SER A 64 9.78 1.25 -16.65
CA SER A 64 9.11 -0.06 -16.71
C SER A 64 8.55 -0.39 -18.09
N PHE A 65 7.99 0.60 -18.80
CA PHE A 65 7.43 0.41 -20.14
C PHE A 65 8.52 0.18 -21.19
N LEU A 66 9.64 0.90 -21.11
CA LEU A 66 10.78 0.69 -21.98
C LEU A 66 11.41 -0.69 -21.77
N LEU A 67 11.63 -1.11 -20.51
CA LEU A 67 12.19 -2.44 -20.20
C LEU A 67 11.29 -3.60 -20.60
N SER A 68 9.97 -3.43 -20.57
CA SER A 68 9.01 -4.45 -20.98
C SER A 68 8.74 -4.47 -22.48
N GLY A 69 9.23 -3.49 -23.24
CA GLY A 69 8.91 -3.30 -24.66
C GLY A 69 7.48 -2.81 -24.91
N ALA A 70 6.78 -2.34 -23.88
CA ALA A 70 5.46 -1.74 -24.00
C ALA A 70 5.52 -0.29 -24.53
N ALA A 71 6.70 0.33 -24.48
CA ALA A 71 7.06 1.55 -25.19
C ALA A 71 8.35 1.31 -25.98
N LEU A 72 8.52 2.07 -27.06
CA LEU A 72 9.74 2.07 -27.87
C LEU A 72 10.54 3.33 -27.54
N LEU A 73 11.86 3.20 -27.59
CA LEU A 73 12.78 4.33 -27.58
C LEU A 73 12.60 5.15 -28.86
N ASP A 74 12.78 6.47 -28.73
CA ASP A 74 12.90 7.34 -29.90
C ASP A 74 14.29 7.19 -30.56
N ASP A 75 14.40 7.60 -31.82
CA ASP A 75 15.66 7.53 -32.57
C ASP A 75 16.78 8.33 -31.87
N GLY A 76 17.84 7.63 -31.48
CA GLY A 76 19.00 8.21 -30.80
C GLY A 76 18.84 8.37 -29.27
N GLU A 77 17.73 7.92 -28.70
CA GLU A 77 17.57 7.80 -27.26
C GLU A 77 18.45 6.66 -26.71
N PRO A 78 19.18 6.86 -25.60
CA PRO A 78 19.98 5.79 -24.98
C PRO A 78 19.10 4.62 -24.53
N GLU A 79 19.65 3.40 -24.60
CA GLU A 79 19.01 2.24 -23.97
C GLU A 79 18.96 2.42 -22.45
N VAL A 80 17.89 1.92 -21.83
CA VAL A 80 17.74 1.91 -20.37
C VAL A 80 18.86 1.07 -19.75
N ASP A 81 19.68 1.69 -18.91
CA ASP A 81 20.81 1.02 -18.28
C ASP A 81 20.58 0.71 -16.79
N ARG A 82 21.62 0.21 -16.11
CA ARG A 82 21.55 -0.13 -14.68
C ARG A 82 21.34 1.10 -13.79
N ALA A 83 21.92 2.25 -14.16
CA ALA A 83 21.77 3.48 -13.41
C ALA A 83 20.32 3.98 -13.51
N ASP A 84 19.70 3.88 -14.68
CA ASP A 84 18.29 4.24 -14.88
C ASP A 84 17.34 3.38 -14.04
N ILE A 85 17.59 2.06 -13.99
CA ILE A 85 16.83 1.14 -13.13
C ILE A 85 16.99 1.52 -11.65
N THR A 86 18.21 1.84 -11.23
CA THR A 86 18.49 2.24 -9.85
C THR A 86 17.80 3.56 -9.50
N ALA A 87 17.83 4.53 -10.41
CA ALA A 87 17.12 5.80 -10.27
C ALA A 87 15.61 5.57 -10.15
N ALA A 88 15.00 4.78 -11.04
CA ALA A 88 13.59 4.44 -10.98
C ALA A 88 13.22 3.75 -9.65
N LEU A 89 14.01 2.78 -9.18
CA LEU A 89 13.78 2.12 -7.90
C LEU A 89 13.82 3.09 -6.72
N SER A 90 14.75 4.06 -6.73
CA SER A 90 14.85 5.09 -5.70
C SER A 90 13.62 6.01 -5.64
N LEU A 91 12.91 6.16 -6.76
CA LEU A 91 11.69 6.98 -6.87
C LEU A 91 10.42 6.24 -6.45
N VAL A 92 10.45 4.90 -6.30
CA VAL A 92 9.27 4.10 -5.95
C VAL A 92 8.59 4.54 -4.63
N PRO A 93 9.31 4.84 -3.53
CA PRO A 93 8.67 5.36 -2.32
C PRO A 93 7.91 6.67 -2.56
N ARG A 94 8.51 7.62 -3.30
CA ARG A 94 7.87 8.89 -3.63
C ARG A 94 6.66 8.70 -4.55
N ALA A 95 6.77 7.84 -5.56
CA ALA A 95 5.66 7.50 -6.44
C ALA A 95 4.48 6.86 -5.68
N ARG A 96 4.73 6.11 -4.61
CA ARG A 96 3.68 5.57 -3.73
C ARG A 96 3.02 6.67 -2.91
N ALA A 97 3.80 7.60 -2.37
CA ALA A 97 3.27 8.77 -1.66
C ALA A 97 2.36 9.61 -2.57
N GLU A 98 2.79 9.90 -3.81
CA GLU A 98 1.95 10.61 -4.80
C GLU A 98 0.60 9.91 -5.03
N MET A 99 0.60 8.58 -5.13
CA MET A 99 -0.65 7.83 -5.31
C MET A 99 -1.52 7.79 -4.05
N ASP A 100 -0.92 7.79 -2.87
CA ASP A 100 -1.62 7.89 -1.59
C ASP A 100 -2.30 9.27 -1.44
N GLU A 101 -1.61 10.34 -1.80
CA GLU A 101 -2.17 11.71 -1.83
C GLU A 101 -3.35 11.81 -2.79
N VAL A 102 -3.21 11.28 -4.01
CA VAL A 102 -4.31 11.24 -5.00
C VAL A 102 -5.50 10.46 -4.47
N GLU A 103 -5.26 9.30 -3.85
CA GLU A 103 -6.34 8.50 -3.27
C GLU A 103 -7.04 9.25 -2.13
N LEU A 104 -6.28 9.85 -1.21
CA LEU A 104 -6.84 10.63 -0.11
C LEU A 104 -7.69 11.79 -0.63
N GLY A 105 -7.18 12.55 -1.61
CA GLY A 105 -7.90 13.65 -2.24
C GLY A 105 -9.21 13.18 -2.90
N LEU A 106 -9.20 12.04 -3.59
CA LEU A 106 -10.42 11.43 -4.17
C LEU A 106 -11.42 11.03 -3.08
N LEU A 107 -10.97 10.46 -1.97
CA LEU A 107 -11.84 10.10 -0.85
C LEU A 107 -12.48 11.33 -0.20
N GLN A 108 -11.69 12.38 0.03
CA GLN A 108 -12.19 13.65 0.56
C GLN A 108 -13.21 14.29 -0.40
N MET A 109 -12.91 14.30 -1.71
CA MET A 109 -13.82 14.80 -2.75
C MET A 109 -15.12 13.99 -2.86
N ALA A 110 -15.06 12.67 -2.67
CA ALA A 110 -16.24 11.79 -2.64
C ALA A 110 -17.09 12.08 -1.41
N ARG A 111 -16.46 12.21 -0.23
CA ARG A 111 -17.14 12.56 1.02
C ARG A 111 -17.77 13.96 0.96
N GLY A 112 -17.07 14.94 0.39
CA GLY A 112 -17.60 16.29 0.16
C GLY A 112 -18.79 16.32 -0.82
N ARG A 113 -18.93 15.31 -1.67
CA ARG A 113 -20.10 15.10 -2.55
C ARG A 113 -21.20 14.24 -1.93
N GLY A 114 -21.09 13.92 -0.65
CA GLY A 114 -22.11 13.17 0.10
C GLY A 114 -22.05 11.65 -0.07
N MET A 115 -21.06 11.09 -0.79
CA MET A 115 -20.95 9.63 -0.95
C MET A 115 -20.72 8.96 0.41
N THR A 116 -21.55 7.98 0.73
CA THR A 116 -21.50 7.20 1.96
C THR A 116 -20.35 6.19 1.94
N TRP A 117 -19.90 5.73 3.12
CA TRP A 117 -18.86 4.70 3.21
C TRP A 117 -19.19 3.38 2.50
N PRO A 118 -20.45 2.89 2.50
CA PRO A 118 -20.85 1.77 1.65
C PRO A 118 -20.65 2.02 0.16
N GLU A 119 -21.02 3.21 -0.36
CA GLU A 119 -20.83 3.56 -1.78
C GLU A 119 -19.35 3.67 -2.14
N ILE A 120 -18.54 4.24 -1.24
CA ILE A 120 -17.08 4.32 -1.41
C ILE A 120 -16.46 2.92 -1.39
N ALA A 121 -16.85 2.06 -0.44
CA ALA A 121 -16.37 0.68 -0.38
C ALA A 121 -16.72 -0.09 -1.66
N PHE A 122 -17.94 0.08 -2.18
CA PHE A 122 -18.35 -0.48 -3.45
C PHE A 122 -17.47 0.02 -4.61
N GLY A 123 -17.22 1.33 -4.70
CA GLY A 123 -16.34 1.94 -5.71
C GLY A 123 -14.89 1.43 -5.65
N LEU A 124 -14.35 1.25 -4.45
CA LEU A 124 -13.00 0.71 -4.22
C LEU A 124 -12.93 -0.83 -4.39
N GLY A 125 -14.08 -1.51 -4.53
CA GLY A 125 -14.14 -2.96 -4.58
C GLY A 125 -13.78 -3.64 -3.24
N LEU A 126 -14.01 -2.96 -2.12
CA LEU A 126 -13.80 -3.49 -0.78
C LEU A 126 -15.02 -4.29 -0.30
N ARG A 127 -14.78 -5.26 0.59
CA ARG A 127 -15.83 -6.14 1.12
C ARG A 127 -16.71 -5.51 2.19
N SER A 128 -16.32 -4.37 2.77
CA SER A 128 -17.09 -3.71 3.82
C SER A 128 -16.87 -2.19 3.86
N PRO A 129 -17.86 -1.42 4.35
CA PRO A 129 -17.71 0.01 4.61
C PRO A 129 -16.59 0.33 5.60
N GLN A 130 -16.38 -0.54 6.59
CA GLN A 130 -15.32 -0.39 7.59
C GLN A 130 -13.93 -0.47 6.96
N ALA A 131 -13.73 -1.35 5.98
CA ALA A 131 -12.46 -1.44 5.26
C ALA A 131 -12.12 -0.14 4.51
N ALA A 132 -13.14 0.54 3.96
CA ALA A 132 -12.94 1.85 3.33
C ALA A 132 -12.54 2.92 4.34
N ARG A 133 -13.22 2.96 5.50
CA ARG A 133 -12.90 3.91 6.57
C ARG A 133 -11.49 3.70 7.13
N GLN A 134 -11.11 2.45 7.43
CA GLN A 134 -9.75 2.15 7.91
C GLN A 134 -8.68 2.51 6.88
N ARG A 135 -8.96 2.32 5.59
CA ARG A 135 -8.05 2.74 4.52
C ARG A 135 -7.88 4.26 4.49
N TYR A 136 -8.98 5.01 4.60
CA TYR A 136 -8.95 6.46 4.73
C TYR A 136 -8.13 6.92 5.95
N GLU A 137 -8.37 6.35 7.14
CA GLU A 137 -7.64 6.69 8.36
C GLU A 137 -6.14 6.43 8.23
N ARG A 138 -5.73 5.34 7.57
CA ARG A 138 -4.32 5.07 7.26
C ARG A 138 -3.71 6.03 6.24
N LEU A 139 -4.50 6.55 5.30
CA LEU A 139 -4.02 7.51 4.31
C LEU A 139 -3.76 8.87 4.95
N VAL A 140 -4.69 9.33 5.79
CA VAL A 140 -4.53 10.58 6.56
C VAL A 140 -3.24 10.55 7.38
N GLY A 141 -3.05 9.52 8.22
CA GLY A 141 -1.86 9.46 9.06
C GLY A 141 -0.52 9.41 8.30
N ARG A 142 -0.48 8.85 7.08
CA ARG A 142 0.74 8.80 6.26
C ARG A 142 1.04 10.13 5.58
N THR A 143 0.02 10.80 5.06
CA THR A 143 0.18 12.08 4.34
C THR A 143 0.49 13.25 5.26
N ASP A 144 0.00 13.23 6.50
CA ASP A 144 0.40 14.21 7.52
C ASP A 144 1.91 14.12 7.84
N THR A 145 2.47 12.90 7.89
CA THR A 145 3.90 12.68 8.21
C THR A 145 4.84 13.09 7.07
N ASP A 146 4.43 12.90 5.81
CA ASP A 146 5.22 13.29 4.63
C ASP A 146 5.33 14.82 4.48
N THR A 147 4.33 15.58 4.95
CA THR A 147 4.34 17.05 4.88
C THR A 147 5.30 17.68 5.88
N ASP A 148 5.51 17.04 7.04
CA ASP A 148 6.39 17.55 8.10
C ASP A 148 7.88 17.32 7.81
N THR A 149 8.25 16.46 6.85
CA THR A 149 9.66 16.15 6.55
C THR A 149 10.35 17.22 5.68
N ASP A 150 9.58 18.14 5.07
CA ASP A 150 10.10 19.25 4.24
C ASP A 150 10.30 20.57 5.02
N THR A 151 9.99 20.63 6.32
CA THR A 151 10.18 21.83 7.14
C THR A 151 11.30 21.62 8.18
N ASP A 152 12.44 22.26 7.91
CA ASP A 152 13.50 22.63 8.85
C ASP A 152 14.11 21.50 9.72
N THR A 153 15.15 20.84 9.20
CA THR A 153 16.26 20.38 10.06
C THR A 153 17.45 21.33 9.91
N ASP A 154 17.24 22.59 10.31
CA ASP A 154 18.30 23.41 10.88
C ASP A 154 18.33 23.10 12.39
N THR A 155 18.85 21.93 12.75
CA THR A 155 19.24 21.67 14.14
C THR A 155 20.76 21.62 14.20
N ASP A 156 21.36 22.81 14.31
CA ASP A 156 22.71 22.99 14.83
C ASP A 156 22.76 22.36 16.24
N THR A 157 23.17 21.10 16.30
CA THR A 157 23.54 20.46 17.56
C THR A 157 25.06 20.50 17.68
N ASP A 158 25.56 21.63 18.17
CA ASP A 158 26.89 21.70 18.78
C ASP A 158 26.88 20.80 20.03
N THR A 159 27.48 19.62 19.94
CA THR A 159 27.84 18.83 21.12
C THR A 159 29.34 18.69 21.20
N ASP A 160 29.97 19.72 21.75
CA ASP A 160 31.24 19.59 22.45
C ASP A 160 30.98 18.89 23.78
N THR A 161 31.44 17.65 23.94
CA THR A 161 31.68 17.08 25.27
C THR A 161 32.97 16.29 25.24
N ASP A 162 34.05 17.04 25.46
CA ASP A 162 35.34 16.55 25.90
C ASP A 162 35.29 16.35 27.42
N THR A 163 35.40 15.10 27.90
CA THR A 163 35.95 14.79 29.23
C THR A 163 36.35 13.32 29.27
N GLY A 164 37.65 13.06 29.07
CA GLY A 164 38.27 11.81 29.48
C GLY A 164 38.49 11.76 30.99
N VAL A 165 38.24 10.59 31.60
CA VAL A 165 39.05 10.09 32.73
C VAL A 165 39.17 8.57 32.62
N ASP A 166 40.42 8.16 32.57
CA ASP A 166 40.98 6.82 32.59
C ASP A 166 41.03 6.28 34.03
N THR A 167 40.51 5.08 34.30
CA THR A 167 40.96 4.25 35.43
C THR A 167 40.61 2.78 35.19
N GLY A 168 41.61 2.00 34.76
CA GLY A 168 41.55 0.53 34.78
C GLY A 168 41.67 -0.05 36.20
N VAL A 169 41.12 -1.25 36.40
CA VAL A 169 41.63 -2.34 37.25
C VAL A 169 40.85 -3.60 36.85
N GLY A 170 41.58 -4.64 36.43
CA GLY A 170 41.02 -5.96 36.13
C GLY A 170 41.03 -6.87 37.36
N THR A 171 40.17 -7.88 37.34
CA THR A 171 40.38 -9.19 37.97
C THR A 171 39.47 -10.21 37.30
N ASP A 172 40.08 -11.20 36.66
CA ASP A 172 39.46 -12.44 36.19
C ASP A 172 39.02 -13.34 37.36
N VAL A 173 37.85 -13.98 37.25
CA VAL A 173 37.57 -15.30 37.87
C VAL A 173 36.60 -16.08 36.98
N GLU A 174 37.08 -17.20 36.44
CA GLU A 174 36.29 -18.29 35.84
C GLU A 174 35.64 -19.19 36.91
N SER A 175 34.66 -20.00 36.46
CA SER A 175 34.15 -21.28 37.03
C SER A 175 32.62 -21.24 37.24
N VAL A 176 31.78 -21.81 36.36
CA VAL A 176 31.47 -23.25 36.17
C VAL A 176 30.69 -23.90 37.33
N GLY A 177 29.55 -24.49 36.96
CA GLY A 177 28.79 -25.52 37.69
C GLY A 177 27.60 -24.97 38.49
N THR A 178 26.44 -25.60 38.59
CA THR A 178 25.94 -26.90 38.09
C THR A 178 24.44 -26.95 38.42
N ASP A 179 23.75 -27.79 37.68
CA ASP A 179 22.40 -28.36 37.82
C ASP A 179 21.73 -28.40 39.22
N ALA A 180 20.40 -28.24 39.20
CA ALA A 180 19.36 -29.05 39.88
C ALA A 180 18.12 -28.15 40.11
N ASP A 181 17.00 -28.40 39.45
CA ASP A 181 15.99 -29.40 39.82
C ASP A 181 15.38 -29.13 41.21
N THR A 182 14.09 -28.78 41.25
CA THR A 182 13.05 -29.36 42.14
C THR A 182 11.75 -28.59 41.91
N GLY A 183 10.69 -29.33 41.59
CA GLY A 183 9.37 -28.80 41.28
C GLY A 183 8.40 -28.63 42.46
N GLY A 184 7.12 -28.66 42.10
CA GLY A 184 5.95 -28.63 42.98
C GLY A 184 5.27 -27.26 42.99
N ASP A 185 3.96 -27.13 43.10
CA ASP A 185 2.85 -28.08 43.16
C ASP A 185 1.55 -27.22 43.23
N THR A 186 0.43 -27.83 42.87
CA THR A 186 -0.96 -27.57 43.30
C THR A 186 -1.63 -26.19 43.15
N GLY A 187 -2.66 -26.16 42.28
CA GLY A 187 -4.06 -26.23 42.74
C GLY A 187 -4.79 -24.91 43.01
N GLY A 188 -5.97 -24.74 42.39
CA GLY A 188 -6.90 -23.67 42.76
C GLY A 188 -8.05 -23.46 41.78
N ASP A 189 -9.07 -24.31 41.91
CA ASP A 189 -10.38 -24.24 41.26
C ASP A 189 -11.11 -22.89 41.45
N GLY A 190 -11.96 -22.54 40.48
CA GLY A 190 -12.84 -21.38 40.53
C GLY A 190 -13.90 -21.41 39.44
N ASP A 191 -14.86 -22.31 39.60
CA ASP A 191 -16.07 -22.48 38.81
C ASP A 191 -16.88 -21.19 38.60
N GLY A 192 -17.40 -21.04 37.38
CA GLY A 192 -18.84 -20.99 37.15
C GLY A 192 -19.56 -19.64 37.28
N TYR A 193 -19.88 -19.03 36.14
CA TYR A 193 -21.23 -18.51 35.88
C TYR A 193 -21.57 -18.70 34.39
N GLN A 194 -22.52 -19.58 34.14
CA GLN A 194 -23.11 -19.89 32.84
C GLN A 194 -24.60 -19.50 32.86
N VAL A 195 -25.06 -19.06 31.67
CA VAL A 195 -26.44 -19.03 31.11
C VAL A 195 -27.50 -18.09 31.70
N ARG A 196 -28.05 -17.20 30.83
CA ARG A 196 -29.40 -17.27 30.17
C ARG A 196 -29.73 -15.92 29.53
N GLN A 197 -29.81 -15.87 28.19
CA GLN A 197 -30.95 -16.14 27.30
C GLN A 197 -31.86 -14.93 27.10
N ALA A 198 -32.01 -14.61 25.80
CA ALA A 198 -33.19 -14.14 25.08
C ALA A 198 -34.34 -13.53 25.90
N ASP A 199 -34.71 -12.28 25.58
CA ASP A 199 -35.82 -12.02 24.67
C ASP A 199 -36.06 -10.50 24.50
N GLN A 200 -36.76 -10.15 23.41
CA GLN A 200 -37.69 -9.03 23.23
C GLN A 200 -37.30 -7.76 22.41
N TRP A 201 -37.96 -7.71 21.24
CA TRP A 201 -38.42 -6.60 20.37
C TRP A 201 -37.42 -5.89 19.45
#